data_AF-A0A841L2L9-F1
#
_entry.id   AF-A0A841L2L9-F1
#
_cell.length_a   1.000
_cell.length_b   1.000
_cell.length_c   1.000
_cell.angle_alpha   90.00
_cell.angle_beta   90.00
_cell.angle_gamma   90.00
#
_symmetry.space_group_name_H-M   'P 1'
#
loop_
_entity.id
_entity.type
_entity.pdbx_description
1 polymer ?
#
loop_
_entity_poly.entity_id
_entity_poly.type
_entity_poly.pdbx_seq_one_letter_code
_entity_poly.pdbx_strand_id
1 'polypeptide(L)'
;MKRVGLVCLVVCMILMGCVQQGVKIDSSQNVELKEIRTVENREVMGIKSLEHLPEGYIPLSVHPEDADILYCMKYVDEGKKGNVIVGDYYRKVSVSEINTKEGTEKELISEMDFVTLAKWSPDKKYLGFIGGNQMWLYDQETGTVENVNKAINTPSILYFGWSPDSKKIYTEHENLPNDGIYDLISKEGLASYEIKDRKPYYKDEYKENVYIGTAETSDVYGNRTPITALLDQGGNIQKMVGEGRYRNHFEEQLVQVGKEHFGLIYFPDMENGKPLTDDYIYQVAFTPQGELIFTTRGDIGGVPTYKLHIYRKGKEICLADVSGPHFAIWPDGSYLTIGGYDNKKIDLNNVAKINGRTVGLAPLIDGWEKIDIAGILVVAADTYADLFYHEPSSEVEMAERLAQYYINTEEPVKQQAYDDLLQALKLKYKGMKENKKYHMTGEIYEITIDGNNASATAGFSLRDDGGSGWGFGCSYELVRKEGKWYITGLSTFPGSKERVKVEKVALDFIKNAGAGKKYNFSNEKDQEIYNNLKGEVLDLGQIQFWRMSMPHLASAVESANYAKVYLEGKEQVYTLILTKKSGSWKADVLSKEQVFVPFE
;
A
#
# COMPACT_ATOMS: atom_id res chain seq x y z
N MET A 1 -59.04 18.25 -21.71
CA MET A 1 -58.77 17.53 -20.44
C MET A 1 -58.63 16.04 -20.71
N LYS A 2 -57.40 15.58 -20.93
CA LYS A 2 -56.93 14.17 -20.93
C LYS A 2 -55.43 14.23 -21.25
N ARG A 3 -54.63 13.40 -20.54
CA ARG A 3 -53.14 13.30 -20.52
C ARG A 3 -52.44 14.01 -19.36
N VAL A 4 -52.62 13.47 -18.15
CA VAL A 4 -51.63 13.54 -17.05
C VAL A 4 -51.38 12.16 -16.40
N GLY A 5 -52.05 11.08 -16.83
CA GLY A 5 -52.03 9.78 -16.13
C GLY A 5 -51.06 8.71 -16.64
N LEU A 6 -50.09 8.99 -17.52
CA LEU A 6 -49.23 7.94 -18.11
C LEU A 6 -47.71 8.18 -17.97
N VAL A 7 -47.28 9.30 -17.39
CA VAL A 7 -45.84 9.60 -17.27
C VAL A 7 -45.28 9.23 -15.89
N CYS A 8 -46.09 9.18 -14.84
CA CYS A 8 -45.63 8.80 -13.50
C CYS A 8 -45.49 7.28 -13.26
N LEU A 9 -46.06 6.42 -14.13
CA LEU A 9 -46.03 4.97 -13.95
C LEU A 9 -44.87 4.28 -14.69
N VAL A 10 -44.25 4.97 -15.66
CA VAL A 10 -43.02 4.50 -16.34
C VAL A 10 -41.76 4.94 -15.57
N VAL A 11 -41.81 6.06 -14.85
CA VAL A 11 -40.68 6.54 -14.03
C VAL A 11 -40.52 5.74 -12.72
N CYS A 12 -41.59 5.14 -12.18
CA CYS A 12 -41.49 4.28 -11.00
C CYS A 12 -40.97 2.85 -11.29
N MET A 13 -41.01 2.37 -12.55
CA MET A 13 -40.41 1.08 -12.93
C MET A 13 -38.94 1.17 -13.35
N ILE A 14 -38.40 2.37 -13.54
CA ILE A 14 -36.97 2.57 -13.84
C ILE A 14 -36.15 2.76 -12.54
N LEU A 15 -36.80 2.89 -11.37
CA LEU A 15 -36.15 3.08 -10.07
C LEU A 15 -36.21 1.87 -9.12
N MET A 16 -36.67 0.70 -9.60
CA MET A 16 -36.56 -0.58 -8.87
C MET A 16 -36.12 -1.67 -9.84
N GLY A 17 -34.81 -1.76 -10.10
CA GLY A 17 -34.30 -2.74 -11.06
C GLY A 17 -32.81 -2.70 -11.37
N CYS A 18 -31.95 -2.23 -10.44
CA CYS A 18 -30.52 -2.57 -10.50
C CYS A 18 -30.31 -3.87 -9.72
N VAL A 19 -30.87 -4.96 -10.24
CA VAL A 19 -30.37 -6.31 -9.97
C VAL A 19 -29.08 -6.42 -10.77
N GLN A 20 -27.99 -6.83 -10.13
CA GLN A 20 -26.74 -7.26 -10.76
C GLN A 20 -27.07 -8.05 -12.04
N GLN A 21 -26.81 -7.46 -13.20
CA GLN A 21 -26.88 -8.19 -14.45
C GLN A 21 -25.66 -9.11 -14.48
N GLY A 22 -25.92 -10.37 -14.17
CA GLY A 22 -24.94 -11.42 -14.03
C GLY A 22 -24.03 -11.54 -15.26
N VAL A 23 -22.78 -11.87 -14.95
CA VAL A 23 -21.83 -12.51 -15.85
C VAL A 23 -22.57 -13.53 -16.72
N LYS A 24 -22.32 -13.52 -18.04
CA LYS A 24 -22.74 -14.62 -18.92
C LYS A 24 -21.92 -15.86 -18.55
N ILE A 25 -22.44 -16.62 -17.60
CA ILE A 25 -21.88 -17.89 -17.15
C ILE A 25 -22.38 -18.97 -18.13
N ASP A 26 -21.47 -19.67 -18.79
CA ASP A 26 -21.79 -20.93 -19.43
C ASP A 26 -21.97 -21.99 -18.32
N SER A 27 -23.21 -22.16 -17.86
CA SER A 27 -23.59 -23.03 -16.75
C SER A 27 -23.64 -24.52 -17.12
N SER A 28 -22.91 -24.95 -18.15
CA SER A 28 -23.02 -26.30 -18.71
C SER A 28 -22.16 -27.37 -18.04
N GLN A 29 -21.46 -27.05 -16.93
CA GLN A 29 -20.72 -28.04 -16.14
C GLN A 29 -21.01 -27.95 -14.63
N ASN A 30 -22.29 -27.96 -14.25
CA ASN A 30 -22.67 -28.34 -12.89
C ASN A 30 -22.73 -29.87 -12.82
N VAL A 31 -21.65 -30.51 -12.38
CA VAL A 31 -21.70 -31.91 -11.95
C VAL A 31 -22.40 -31.94 -10.59
N GLU A 32 -23.50 -32.68 -10.46
CA GLU A 32 -24.16 -32.95 -9.17
C GLU A 32 -23.14 -33.61 -8.23
N LEU A 33 -22.64 -32.84 -7.26
CA LEU A 33 -21.87 -33.35 -6.15
C LEU A 33 -22.84 -34.08 -5.21
N LYS A 34 -22.90 -35.41 -5.33
CA LYS A 34 -23.55 -36.28 -4.32
C LYS A 34 -23.01 -35.93 -2.94
N GLU A 35 -23.91 -35.83 -1.96
CA GLU A 35 -23.68 -35.55 -0.54
C GLU A 35 -22.22 -35.74 -0.10
N ILE A 36 -21.48 -34.63 -0.12
CA ILE A 36 -20.08 -34.61 0.31
C ILE A 36 -20.09 -34.60 1.83
N ARG A 37 -19.82 -35.75 2.43
CA ARG A 37 -19.61 -35.86 3.88
C ARG A 37 -18.35 -35.09 4.29
N THR A 38 -18.50 -34.25 5.31
CA THR A 38 -17.42 -33.61 6.04
C THR A 38 -16.54 -34.66 6.69
N VAL A 39 -15.23 -34.59 6.44
CA VAL A 39 -14.25 -35.35 7.23
C VAL A 39 -14.11 -34.59 8.54
N GLU A 40 -14.48 -35.28 9.63
CA GLU A 40 -14.30 -34.83 11.00
C GLU A 40 -12.82 -34.54 11.26
N ASN A 41 -12.55 -33.39 11.89
CA ASN A 41 -11.32 -33.03 12.59
C ASN A 41 -10.01 -33.32 11.83
N ARG A 42 -9.39 -32.26 11.30
CA ARG A 42 -7.92 -32.20 11.37
C ARG A 42 -7.59 -32.25 12.86
N GLU A 43 -7.14 -33.40 13.35
CA GLU A 43 -6.46 -33.47 14.64
C GLU A 43 -5.28 -32.51 14.57
N VAL A 44 -5.49 -31.29 15.03
CA VAL A 44 -4.39 -30.48 15.55
C VAL A 44 -3.83 -31.37 16.65
N MET A 45 -2.62 -31.92 16.46
CA MET A 45 -1.86 -32.51 17.57
C MET A 45 -2.08 -31.62 18.77
N GLY A 46 -2.38 -32.13 19.97
CA GLY A 46 -2.67 -31.27 21.12
C GLY A 46 -1.50 -30.32 21.41
N ILE A 47 -1.49 -29.15 20.75
CA ILE A 47 -0.43 -28.16 20.87
C ILE A 47 -0.59 -27.66 22.30
N LYS A 48 0.40 -27.98 23.12
CA LYS A 48 0.46 -27.47 24.49
C LYS A 48 0.49 -25.95 24.43
N SER A 49 -0.05 -25.30 25.46
CA SER A 49 0.06 -23.85 25.59
C SER A 49 1.51 -23.40 25.42
N LEU A 50 1.74 -22.46 24.50
CA LEU A 50 3.06 -21.94 24.17
C LEU A 50 3.45 -20.73 25.03
N GLU A 51 2.67 -20.43 26.08
CA GLU A 51 2.91 -19.31 27.01
C GLU A 51 4.26 -19.35 27.70
N HIS A 52 4.83 -20.55 27.82
CA HIS A 52 6.12 -20.76 28.48
C HIS A 52 7.32 -20.39 27.60
N LEU A 53 7.12 -20.01 26.34
CA LEU A 53 8.22 -19.59 25.48
C LEU A 53 8.91 -18.33 26.03
N PRO A 54 10.25 -18.22 25.90
CA PRO A 54 10.95 -17.02 26.34
C PRO A 54 10.42 -15.77 25.65
N GLU A 55 10.50 -14.63 26.34
CA GLU A 55 10.07 -13.34 25.79
C GLU A 55 10.81 -13.04 24.47
N GLY A 56 10.07 -12.49 23.49
CA GLY A 56 10.59 -12.14 22.17
C GLY A 56 10.50 -13.25 21.12
N TYR A 57 10.27 -14.51 21.49
CA TYR A 57 10.01 -15.58 20.52
C TYR A 57 8.53 -15.58 20.10
N ILE A 58 8.32 -15.65 18.78
CA ILE A 58 6.99 -15.68 18.17
C ILE A 58 6.89 -16.99 17.39
N PRO A 59 6.15 -18.01 17.88
CA PRO A 59 5.98 -19.27 17.18
C PRO A 59 5.17 -19.07 15.89
N LEU A 60 5.66 -19.65 14.81
CA LEU A 60 5.08 -19.61 13.47
C LEU A 60 4.46 -20.95 13.08
N SER A 61 5.11 -22.06 13.48
CA SER A 61 4.65 -23.40 13.18
C SER A 61 5.22 -24.42 14.17
N VAL A 62 4.61 -25.60 14.22
CA VAL A 62 5.06 -26.75 14.99
C VAL A 62 5.57 -27.80 14.01
N HIS A 63 6.58 -28.57 14.39
CA HIS A 63 7.03 -29.69 13.59
C HIS A 63 5.89 -30.74 13.44
N PRO A 64 5.66 -31.29 12.24
CA PRO A 64 4.48 -32.13 11.97
C PRO A 64 4.41 -33.42 12.78
N GLU A 65 5.56 -33.93 13.25
CA GLU A 65 5.65 -35.20 13.99
C GLU A 65 6.20 -35.04 15.42
N ASP A 66 6.62 -33.83 15.81
CA ASP A 66 7.22 -33.59 17.13
C ASP A 66 6.75 -32.25 17.71
N ALA A 67 5.83 -32.31 18.67
CA ALA A 67 5.26 -31.12 19.27
C ALA A 67 6.25 -30.31 20.12
N ASP A 68 7.42 -30.86 20.46
CA ASP A 68 8.45 -30.16 21.21
C ASP A 68 9.37 -29.33 20.29
N ILE A 69 9.30 -29.50 18.96
CA ILE A 69 10.04 -28.71 17.96
C ILE A 69 9.15 -27.62 17.36
N LEU A 70 9.60 -26.37 17.49
CA LEU A 70 8.90 -25.18 17.03
C LEU A 70 9.73 -24.39 16.04
N TYR A 71 9.07 -23.77 15.07
CA TYR A 71 9.67 -22.77 14.20
C TYR A 71 9.21 -21.42 14.67
N CYS A 72 10.15 -20.60 15.11
CA CYS A 72 9.86 -19.30 15.72
C CYS A 72 10.59 -18.20 14.98
N MET A 73 10.00 -17.01 14.98
CA MET A 73 10.73 -15.79 14.62
C MET A 73 11.05 -14.94 15.86
N LYS A 74 12.07 -14.11 15.73
CA LYS A 74 12.50 -13.15 16.74
C LYS A 74 12.99 -11.88 16.06
N TYR A 75 12.64 -10.70 16.59
CA TYR A 75 13.14 -9.44 16.04
C TYR A 75 14.67 -9.35 16.17
N VAL A 76 15.35 -8.96 15.09
CA VAL A 76 16.83 -8.83 15.06
C VAL A 76 17.29 -7.39 15.30
N ASP A 77 16.38 -6.44 15.13
CA ASP A 77 16.64 -5.01 15.10
C ASP A 77 16.01 -4.32 16.31
N GLU A 78 16.55 -4.55 17.50
CA GLU A 78 16.29 -3.69 18.65
C GLU A 78 16.84 -2.27 18.37
N GLY A 79 16.03 -1.41 17.75
CA GLY A 79 16.32 0.03 17.61
C GLY A 79 16.57 0.56 16.19
N LYS A 80 16.51 -0.28 15.14
CA LYS A 80 16.57 0.24 13.75
C LYS A 80 15.18 0.71 13.34
N LYS A 81 15.00 2.03 13.36
CA LYS A 81 13.72 2.66 13.05
C LYS A 81 13.44 2.55 11.54
N GLY A 82 12.27 2.00 11.19
CA GLY A 82 11.81 2.01 9.82
C GLY A 82 11.44 3.42 9.39
N ASN A 83 11.61 3.72 8.10
CA ASN A 83 11.22 5.00 7.51
C ASN A 83 9.75 5.05 7.10
N VAL A 84 9.05 3.92 7.14
CA VAL A 84 7.63 3.84 6.76
C VAL A 84 6.78 4.56 7.81
N ILE A 85 6.02 5.55 7.35
CA ILE A 85 5.11 6.36 8.17
C ILE A 85 3.64 5.98 7.94
N VAL A 86 3.32 5.32 6.82
CA VAL A 86 1.98 4.78 6.51
C VAL A 86 2.11 3.62 5.50
N GLY A 87 1.22 2.63 5.53
CA GLY A 87 1.22 1.52 4.57
C GLY A 87 1.88 0.25 5.10
N ASP A 88 2.53 -0.56 4.25
CA ASP A 88 3.14 -1.81 4.70
C ASP A 88 4.40 -1.59 5.52
N TYR A 89 4.37 -2.01 6.79
CA TYR A 89 5.49 -1.92 7.72
C TYR A 89 6.04 -3.31 8.03
N TYR A 90 7.32 -3.53 7.74
CA TYR A 90 8.01 -4.76 8.05
C TYR A 90 9.25 -4.50 8.90
N ARG A 91 9.35 -5.17 10.04
CA ARG A 91 10.58 -5.23 10.83
C ARG A 91 11.38 -6.45 10.46
N LYS A 92 12.70 -6.36 10.67
CA LYS A 92 13.56 -7.52 10.47
C LYS A 92 13.43 -8.50 11.62
N VAL A 93 13.37 -9.77 11.26
CA VAL A 93 13.34 -10.92 12.16
C VAL A 93 14.34 -11.98 11.70
N SER A 94 14.83 -12.78 12.64
CA SER A 94 15.43 -14.07 12.35
C SER A 94 14.37 -15.15 12.50
N VAL A 95 14.60 -16.29 11.86
CA VAL A 95 13.78 -17.50 12.00
C VAL A 95 14.67 -18.63 12.50
N SER A 96 14.24 -19.32 13.55
CA SER A 96 14.96 -20.41 14.18
C SER A 96 14.05 -21.62 14.40
N GLU A 97 14.65 -22.82 14.35
CA GLU A 97 14.09 -24.06 14.88
C GLU A 97 14.48 -24.19 16.35
N ILE A 98 13.51 -24.46 17.23
CA ILE A 98 13.68 -24.54 18.67
C ILE A 98 13.16 -25.88 19.15
N ASN A 99 14.03 -26.68 19.78
CA ASN A 99 13.63 -27.86 20.52
C ASN A 99 13.41 -27.48 21.98
N THR A 100 12.14 -27.38 22.38
CA THR A 100 11.75 -26.95 23.73
C THR A 100 12.09 -27.96 24.82
N LYS A 101 12.21 -29.25 24.47
CA LYS A 101 12.57 -30.32 25.40
C LYS A 101 14.07 -30.37 25.68
N GLU A 102 14.88 -30.16 24.64
CA GLU A 102 16.35 -30.16 24.75
C GLU A 102 16.92 -28.78 25.07
N GLY A 103 16.14 -27.71 24.87
CA GLY A 103 16.58 -26.33 25.05
C GLY A 103 17.58 -25.89 23.97
N THR A 104 17.49 -26.44 22.77
CA THR A 104 18.39 -26.13 21.65
C THR A 104 17.72 -25.20 20.65
N GLU A 105 18.53 -24.34 20.03
CA GLU A 105 18.11 -23.40 18.99
C GLU A 105 19.04 -23.53 17.78
N LYS A 106 18.46 -23.59 16.59
CA LYS A 106 19.15 -23.59 15.30
C LYS A 106 18.58 -22.45 14.45
N GLU A 107 19.38 -21.41 14.23
CA GLU A 107 19.02 -20.34 13.30
C GLU A 107 18.93 -20.90 11.88
N LEU A 108 17.82 -20.59 11.20
CA LEU A 108 17.55 -20.99 9.81
C LEU A 108 17.74 -19.80 8.86
N ILE A 109 17.22 -18.63 9.26
CA ILE A 109 17.28 -17.38 8.51
C ILE A 109 17.72 -16.29 9.47
N SER A 110 18.85 -15.64 9.21
CA SER A 110 19.38 -14.61 10.11
C SER A 110 18.65 -13.27 9.98
N GLU A 111 18.13 -12.94 8.79
CA GLU A 111 17.43 -11.69 8.54
C GLU A 111 16.41 -11.85 7.41
N MET A 112 15.14 -11.68 7.74
CA MET A 112 14.05 -11.47 6.80
C MET A 112 13.03 -10.49 7.39
N ASP A 113 12.07 -10.03 6.58
CA ASP A 113 10.97 -9.24 7.09
C ASP A 113 9.99 -10.10 7.92
N PHE A 114 9.26 -9.44 8.83
CA PHE A 114 8.28 -10.06 9.72
C PHE A 114 7.43 -11.11 8.98
N VAL A 115 7.43 -12.34 9.50
CA VAL A 115 6.80 -13.48 8.83
C VAL A 115 5.29 -13.40 8.99
N THR A 116 4.58 -13.34 7.86
CA THR A 116 3.12 -13.24 7.79
C THR A 116 2.46 -14.57 7.43
N LEU A 117 3.22 -15.51 6.87
CA LEU A 117 2.71 -16.84 6.52
C LEU A 117 3.80 -17.90 6.65
N ALA A 118 3.46 -19.02 7.28
CA ALA A 118 4.27 -20.23 7.31
C ALA A 118 3.41 -21.45 6.96
N LYS A 119 3.84 -22.29 6.00
CA LYS A 119 3.10 -23.49 5.59
C LYS A 119 4.01 -24.67 5.28
N TRP A 120 3.66 -25.82 5.86
CA TRP A 120 4.25 -27.10 5.48
C TRP A 120 3.74 -27.57 4.12
N SER A 121 4.62 -28.24 3.37
CA SER A 121 4.22 -29.05 2.22
C SER A 121 3.27 -30.18 2.64
N PRO A 122 2.44 -30.71 1.72
CA PRO A 122 1.57 -31.84 2.02
C PRO A 122 2.33 -33.06 2.58
N ASP A 123 3.52 -33.35 2.04
CA ASP A 123 4.42 -34.43 2.49
C ASP A 123 5.23 -34.13 3.76
N LYS A 124 5.05 -32.93 4.36
CA LYS A 124 5.66 -32.52 5.64
C LYS A 124 7.18 -32.38 5.62
N LYS A 125 7.82 -32.37 4.45
CA LYS A 125 9.29 -32.26 4.33
C LYS A 125 9.81 -30.84 4.22
N TYR A 126 8.96 -29.93 3.74
CA TYR A 126 9.36 -28.55 3.46
C TYR A 126 8.48 -27.57 4.22
N LEU A 127 9.09 -26.51 4.73
CA LEU A 127 8.40 -25.40 5.36
C LEU A 127 8.70 -24.11 4.59
N GLY A 128 7.65 -23.51 4.03
CA GLY A 128 7.74 -22.20 3.36
C GLY A 128 7.39 -21.07 4.32
N PHE A 129 8.15 -19.98 4.28
CA PHE A 129 7.92 -18.74 5.03
C PHE A 129 7.75 -17.57 4.05
N ILE A 130 6.78 -16.69 4.29
CA ILE A 130 6.67 -15.39 3.62
C ILE A 130 6.79 -14.26 4.64
N GLY A 131 7.63 -13.27 4.32
CA GLY A 131 7.69 -11.98 5.01
C GLY A 131 8.25 -10.90 4.07
N GLY A 132 7.70 -9.69 4.11
CA GLY A 132 8.15 -8.55 3.28
C GLY A 132 8.24 -8.87 1.79
N ASN A 133 7.25 -9.60 1.27
CA ASN A 133 7.17 -10.04 -0.12
C ASN A 133 8.28 -11.01 -0.56
N GLN A 134 9.01 -11.59 0.39
CA GLN A 134 10.04 -12.61 0.15
C GLN A 134 9.57 -13.96 0.66
N MET A 135 9.74 -14.99 -0.15
CA MET A 135 9.49 -16.37 0.20
C MET A 135 10.81 -17.12 0.41
N TRP A 136 10.92 -17.76 1.57
CA TRP A 136 12.00 -18.66 1.93
C TRP A 136 11.47 -20.08 2.11
N LEU A 137 12.27 -21.06 1.73
CA LEU A 137 11.94 -22.47 1.77
C LEU A 137 12.99 -23.20 2.60
N TYR A 138 12.55 -23.86 3.68
CA TYR A 138 13.37 -24.74 4.49
C TYR A 138 13.11 -26.20 4.11
N ASP A 139 14.17 -26.92 3.77
CA ASP A 139 14.18 -28.37 3.61
C ASP A 139 14.64 -29.00 4.93
N GLN A 140 13.74 -29.73 5.57
CA GLN A 140 13.99 -30.35 6.87
C GLN A 140 15.01 -31.50 6.78
N GLU A 141 15.02 -32.25 5.69
CA GLU A 141 15.88 -33.44 5.52
C GLU A 141 17.35 -33.02 5.34
N THR A 142 17.57 -31.99 4.52
CA THR A 142 18.94 -31.48 4.25
C THR A 142 19.36 -30.36 5.20
N GLY A 143 18.40 -29.75 5.90
CA GLY A 143 18.61 -28.58 6.74
C GLY A 143 18.96 -27.31 5.97
N THR A 144 18.63 -27.25 4.66
CA THR A 144 18.97 -26.12 3.79
C THR A 144 17.84 -25.11 3.69
N VAL A 145 18.20 -23.85 3.44
CA VAL A 145 17.25 -22.75 3.26
C VAL A 145 17.53 -22.04 1.94
N GLU A 146 16.50 -21.82 1.14
CA GLU A 146 16.61 -21.13 -0.16
C GLU A 146 15.55 -20.03 -0.34
N ASN A 147 15.91 -18.98 -1.08
CA ASN A 147 15.00 -17.88 -1.41
C ASN A 147 14.36 -18.14 -2.77
N VAL A 148 13.04 -18.30 -2.79
CA VAL A 148 12.26 -18.70 -3.97
C VAL A 148 12.10 -17.55 -4.97
N ASN A 149 12.04 -16.30 -4.51
CA ASN A 149 11.96 -15.12 -5.38
C ASN A 149 13.10 -15.09 -6.42
N LYS A 150 14.33 -15.42 -5.98
CA LYS A 150 15.50 -15.46 -6.85
C LYS A 150 15.38 -16.52 -7.94
N ALA A 151 14.84 -17.70 -7.62
CA ALA A 151 14.68 -18.79 -8.57
C ALA A 151 13.59 -18.50 -9.63
N ILE A 152 12.49 -17.87 -9.21
CA ILE A 152 11.38 -17.48 -10.10
C ILE A 152 11.66 -16.17 -10.85
N ASN A 153 12.69 -15.40 -10.44
CA ASN A 153 12.98 -14.07 -10.97
C ASN A 153 11.80 -13.09 -10.77
N THR A 154 11.22 -13.08 -9.57
CA THR A 154 10.12 -12.17 -9.19
C THR A 154 10.53 -11.29 -8.00
N PRO A 155 10.27 -9.97 -8.03
CA PRO A 155 10.62 -9.08 -6.93
C PRO A 155 9.70 -9.28 -5.70
N SER A 156 8.53 -9.89 -5.86
CA SER A 156 7.51 -9.93 -4.81
C SER A 156 6.67 -11.21 -4.87
N ILE A 157 6.52 -11.86 -3.71
CA ILE A 157 5.62 -13.00 -3.49
C ILE A 157 4.79 -12.68 -2.24
N LEU A 158 3.49 -12.49 -2.41
CA LEU A 158 2.55 -12.17 -1.33
C LEU A 158 1.89 -13.40 -0.72
N TYR A 159 1.74 -14.46 -1.52
CA TYR A 159 1.07 -15.68 -1.12
C TYR A 159 1.60 -16.86 -1.91
N PHE A 160 1.41 -18.07 -1.38
CA PHE A 160 1.76 -19.29 -2.08
C PHE A 160 0.87 -20.48 -1.71
N GLY A 161 0.89 -21.49 -2.57
CA GLY A 161 0.32 -22.80 -2.32
C GLY A 161 1.21 -23.92 -2.85
N TRP A 162 1.03 -25.10 -2.27
CA TRP A 162 1.72 -26.31 -2.68
C TRP A 162 0.92 -27.07 -3.73
N SER A 163 1.60 -27.70 -4.68
CA SER A 163 0.97 -28.76 -5.46
C SER A 163 0.60 -29.95 -4.54
N PRO A 164 -0.46 -30.71 -4.87
CA PRO A 164 -0.85 -31.89 -4.11
C PRO A 164 0.26 -32.92 -3.92
N ASP A 165 1.14 -33.06 -4.90
CA ASP A 165 2.26 -34.01 -4.88
C ASP A 165 3.51 -33.49 -4.17
N SER A 166 3.46 -32.30 -3.57
CA SER A 166 4.58 -31.63 -2.88
C SER A 166 5.80 -31.38 -3.76
N LYS A 167 5.64 -31.32 -5.10
CA LYS A 167 6.75 -31.10 -6.04
C LYS A 167 6.85 -29.67 -6.56
N LYS A 168 5.80 -28.86 -6.38
CA LYS A 168 5.76 -27.49 -6.89
C LYS A 168 5.18 -26.51 -5.88
N ILE A 169 5.64 -25.28 -6.00
CA ILE A 169 5.11 -24.11 -5.32
C ILE A 169 4.49 -23.19 -6.37
N TYR A 170 3.26 -22.76 -6.12
CA TYR A 170 2.56 -21.77 -6.90
C TYR A 170 2.55 -20.44 -6.16
N THR A 171 3.09 -19.40 -6.79
CA THR A 171 3.28 -18.09 -6.15
C THR A 171 2.27 -17.07 -6.66
N GLU A 172 2.01 -16.07 -5.84
CA GLU A 172 1.12 -14.95 -6.13
C GLU A 172 1.86 -13.63 -5.96
N HIS A 173 1.70 -12.75 -6.94
CA HIS A 173 2.15 -11.36 -6.89
C HIS A 173 0.95 -10.44 -6.72
N GLU A 174 1.18 -9.21 -6.25
CA GLU A 174 0.13 -8.22 -6.00
C GLU A 174 -0.80 -8.02 -7.20
N ASN A 175 -0.26 -7.90 -8.41
CA ASN A 175 -1.04 -7.71 -9.64
C ASN A 175 -1.29 -9.01 -10.42
N LEU A 176 -0.72 -10.14 -10.00
CA LEU A 176 -0.82 -11.42 -10.72
C LEU A 176 -1.26 -12.52 -9.73
N PRO A 177 -2.55 -12.92 -9.73
CA PRO A 177 -3.05 -13.95 -8.82
C PRO A 177 -2.31 -15.29 -8.98
N ASN A 178 -1.81 -15.54 -10.20
CA ASN A 178 -0.96 -16.65 -10.59
C ASN A 178 0.33 -16.05 -11.20
N ASP A 179 1.39 -15.92 -10.39
CA ASP A 179 2.68 -15.33 -10.82
C ASP A 179 3.61 -16.42 -11.34
N GLY A 180 4.44 -17.01 -10.48
CA GLY A 180 5.43 -18.01 -10.88
C GLY A 180 5.19 -19.41 -10.31
N ILE A 181 5.92 -20.37 -10.88
CA ILE A 181 5.98 -21.77 -10.41
C ILE A 181 7.42 -22.08 -10.02
N TYR A 182 7.63 -22.68 -8.86
CA TYR A 182 8.93 -23.23 -8.47
C TYR A 182 8.84 -24.75 -8.37
N ASP A 183 9.74 -25.46 -9.06
CA ASP A 183 9.84 -26.91 -9.04
C ASP A 183 10.89 -27.36 -8.02
N LEU A 184 10.47 -28.16 -7.04
CA LEU A 184 11.32 -28.61 -5.92
C LEU A 184 12.33 -29.69 -6.35
N ILE A 185 12.06 -30.42 -7.44
CA ILE A 185 12.95 -31.48 -7.91
C ILE A 185 14.10 -30.87 -8.71
N SER A 186 13.81 -29.99 -9.66
CA SER A 186 14.86 -29.34 -10.46
C SER A 186 15.48 -28.13 -9.77
N LYS A 187 14.80 -27.57 -8.75
CA LYS A 187 15.12 -26.28 -8.12
C LYS A 187 15.08 -25.10 -9.09
N GLU A 188 14.32 -25.23 -10.18
CA GLU A 188 14.14 -24.18 -11.18
C GLU A 188 12.80 -23.46 -10.98
N GLY A 189 12.81 -22.14 -11.19
CA GLY A 189 11.60 -21.32 -11.24
C GLY A 189 11.19 -21.00 -12.68
N LEU A 190 9.88 -20.86 -12.88
CA LEU A 190 9.29 -20.32 -14.11
C LEU A 190 8.58 -19.02 -13.76
N ALA A 191 8.94 -17.95 -14.45
CA ALA A 191 8.29 -16.66 -14.29
C ALA A 191 6.93 -16.63 -15.01
N SER A 192 6.04 -15.73 -14.60
CA SER A 192 4.67 -15.62 -15.14
C SER A 192 4.58 -15.47 -16.66
N TYR A 193 5.58 -14.86 -17.30
CA TYR A 193 5.66 -14.67 -18.76
C TYR A 193 6.13 -15.92 -19.52
N GLU A 194 6.69 -16.92 -18.84
CA GLU A 194 7.17 -18.18 -19.43
C GLU A 194 6.08 -19.26 -19.45
N ILE A 195 5.03 -19.05 -18.66
CA ILE A 195 3.95 -20.02 -18.42
C ILE A 195 2.89 -19.89 -19.50
N LYS A 196 2.89 -20.86 -20.42
CA LYS A 196 2.00 -20.87 -21.61
C LYS A 196 0.60 -21.44 -21.32
N ASP A 197 0.51 -22.40 -20.41
CA ASP A 197 -0.76 -23.04 -20.02
C ASP A 197 -1.12 -22.60 -18.60
N ARG A 198 -2.13 -21.72 -18.50
CA ARG A 198 -2.55 -21.10 -17.23
C ARG A 198 -3.63 -21.93 -16.56
N LYS A 199 -3.25 -23.13 -16.15
CA LYS A 199 -4.08 -23.93 -15.24
C LYS A 199 -4.31 -23.20 -13.92
N PRO A 200 -5.38 -23.51 -13.18
CA PRO A 200 -5.56 -23.02 -11.82
C PRO A 200 -4.35 -23.35 -10.96
N TYR A 201 -3.96 -22.41 -10.09
CA TYR A 201 -2.86 -22.61 -9.15
C TYR A 201 -3.43 -23.11 -7.84
N TYR A 202 -2.88 -24.21 -7.34
CA TYR A 202 -3.23 -24.73 -6.03
C TYR A 202 -2.83 -23.74 -4.94
N LYS A 203 -3.69 -23.57 -3.94
CA LYS A 203 -3.49 -22.66 -2.82
C LYS A 203 -3.58 -23.38 -1.47
N ASP A 204 -4.45 -24.39 -1.38
CA ASP A 204 -4.64 -25.19 -0.17
C ASP A 204 -5.34 -26.53 -0.46
N GLU A 205 -5.27 -27.46 0.49
CA GLU A 205 -6.12 -28.66 0.50
C GLU A 205 -7.36 -28.39 1.37
N TYR A 206 -8.54 -28.64 0.82
CA TYR A 206 -9.81 -28.47 1.52
C TYR A 206 -10.27 -29.77 2.20
N LYS A 207 -10.37 -30.83 1.41
CA LYS A 207 -10.75 -32.18 1.83
C LYS A 207 -9.88 -33.18 1.05
N GLU A 208 -9.87 -34.44 1.47
CA GLU A 208 -9.09 -35.47 0.77
C GLU A 208 -9.38 -35.47 -0.74
N ASN A 209 -8.34 -35.26 -1.55
CA ASN A 209 -8.41 -35.13 -3.02
C ASN A 209 -9.23 -33.95 -3.57
N VAL A 210 -9.62 -32.99 -2.74
CA VAL A 210 -10.28 -31.74 -3.13
C VAL A 210 -9.47 -30.55 -2.64
N TYR A 211 -9.02 -29.74 -3.59
CA TYR A 211 -8.11 -28.63 -3.33
C TYR A 211 -8.80 -27.31 -3.60
N ILE A 212 -8.31 -26.25 -2.97
CA ILE A 212 -8.69 -24.87 -3.31
C ILE A 212 -7.58 -24.29 -4.19
N GLY A 213 -7.98 -23.62 -5.25
CA GLY A 213 -7.04 -22.89 -6.09
C GLY A 213 -7.60 -21.59 -6.63
N THR A 214 -6.72 -20.86 -7.31
CA THR A 214 -7.07 -19.62 -8.01
C THR A 214 -6.89 -19.83 -9.50
N ALA A 215 -7.98 -19.60 -10.24
CA ALA A 215 -7.97 -19.55 -11.70
C ALA A 215 -8.14 -18.11 -12.17
N GLU A 216 -7.83 -17.85 -13.44
CA GLU A 216 -8.09 -16.56 -14.07
C GLU A 216 -9.25 -16.70 -15.06
N THR A 217 -10.23 -15.81 -14.96
CA THR A 217 -11.32 -15.64 -15.94
C THR A 217 -11.25 -14.23 -16.54
N SER A 218 -12.22 -13.88 -17.39
CA SER A 218 -12.42 -12.53 -17.90
C SER A 218 -13.72 -11.93 -17.36
N ASP A 219 -13.69 -10.66 -16.97
CA ASP A 219 -14.90 -9.89 -16.70
C ASP A 219 -15.66 -9.58 -18.01
N VAL A 220 -16.79 -8.87 -17.90
CA VAL A 220 -17.63 -8.48 -19.05
C VAL A 220 -16.92 -7.56 -20.05
N TYR A 221 -15.81 -6.94 -19.66
CA TYR A 221 -14.99 -6.06 -20.48
C TYR A 221 -13.73 -6.75 -21.03
N GLY A 222 -13.54 -8.04 -20.70
CA GLY A 222 -12.38 -8.83 -21.11
C GLY A 222 -11.17 -8.70 -20.18
N ASN A 223 -11.27 -7.97 -19.06
CA ASN A 223 -10.18 -7.85 -18.10
C ASN A 223 -10.03 -9.12 -17.30
N ARG A 224 -8.79 -9.50 -17.00
CA ARG A 224 -8.51 -10.69 -16.19
C ARG A 224 -8.99 -10.50 -14.77
N THR A 225 -9.74 -11.47 -14.28
CA THR A 225 -10.30 -11.48 -12.92
C THR A 225 -9.94 -12.80 -12.25
N PRO A 226 -9.38 -12.78 -11.03
CA PRO A 226 -9.16 -14.00 -10.27
C PRO A 226 -10.48 -14.61 -9.81
N ILE A 227 -10.58 -15.93 -9.90
CA ILE A 227 -11.65 -16.70 -9.27
C ILE A 227 -11.06 -17.74 -8.34
N THR A 228 -11.68 -17.91 -7.19
CA THR A 228 -11.39 -19.01 -6.28
C THR A 228 -12.28 -20.19 -6.65
N ALA A 229 -11.67 -21.37 -6.75
CA ALA A 229 -12.33 -22.59 -7.20
C ALA A 229 -11.90 -23.81 -6.38
N LEU A 230 -12.78 -24.81 -6.33
CA LEU A 230 -12.45 -26.17 -5.89
C LEU A 230 -11.90 -26.95 -7.09
N LEU A 231 -10.80 -27.66 -6.87
CA LEU A 231 -10.04 -28.41 -7.86
C LEU A 231 -9.95 -29.89 -7.47
N ASP A 232 -9.87 -30.76 -8.47
CA ASP A 232 -9.37 -32.12 -8.26
C ASP A 232 -7.83 -32.16 -8.25
N GLN A 233 -7.24 -33.35 -8.02
CA GLN A 233 -5.79 -33.56 -8.03
C GLN A 233 -5.13 -33.31 -9.39
N GLY A 234 -5.89 -33.35 -10.49
CA GLY A 234 -5.42 -33.05 -11.84
C GLY A 234 -5.40 -31.56 -12.18
N GLY A 235 -5.97 -30.72 -11.30
CA GLY A 235 -6.08 -29.27 -11.47
C GLY A 235 -7.33 -28.87 -12.26
N ASN A 236 -8.29 -29.77 -12.43
CA ASN A 236 -9.55 -29.46 -13.09
C ASN A 236 -10.52 -28.80 -12.09
N ILE A 237 -11.19 -27.75 -12.54
CA ILE A 237 -12.19 -27.04 -11.73
C ILE A 237 -13.42 -27.93 -11.55
N GLN A 238 -13.74 -28.25 -10.30
CA GLN A 238 -14.94 -28.99 -9.90
C GLN A 238 -16.09 -28.04 -9.55
N LYS A 239 -15.77 -26.88 -8.94
CA LYS A 239 -16.75 -25.85 -8.54
C LYS A 239 -16.08 -24.49 -8.49
N MET A 240 -16.76 -23.45 -8.97
CA MET A 240 -16.37 -22.06 -8.70
C MET A 240 -16.97 -21.61 -7.38
N VAL A 241 -16.15 -21.01 -6.50
CA VAL A 241 -16.60 -20.50 -5.18
C VAL A 241 -17.00 -19.03 -5.29
N GLY A 242 -16.15 -18.20 -5.90
CA GLY A 242 -16.42 -16.77 -6.05
C GLY A 242 -15.32 -16.01 -6.78
N GLU A 243 -15.62 -14.78 -7.18
CA GLU A 243 -14.64 -13.83 -7.69
C GLU A 243 -13.78 -13.29 -6.56
N GLY A 244 -12.46 -13.31 -6.76
CA GLY A 244 -11.48 -12.94 -5.75
C GLY A 244 -10.41 -14.00 -5.54
N ARG A 245 -9.39 -13.62 -4.80
CA ARG A 245 -8.23 -14.45 -4.48
C ARG A 245 -8.44 -15.13 -3.14
N TYR A 246 -8.21 -16.43 -3.10
CA TYR A 246 -8.22 -17.19 -1.86
C TYR A 246 -7.17 -16.65 -0.89
N ARG A 247 -7.52 -16.61 0.40
CA ARG A 247 -6.56 -16.26 1.48
C ARG A 247 -6.49 -17.31 2.57
N ASN A 248 -7.63 -17.85 3.02
CA ASN A 248 -7.63 -18.85 4.08
C ASN A 248 -8.97 -19.60 4.14
N HIS A 249 -8.99 -20.76 4.78
CA HIS A 249 -10.21 -21.50 5.11
C HIS A 249 -10.10 -22.15 6.49
N PHE A 250 -11.25 -22.37 7.13
CA PHE A 250 -11.38 -23.14 8.36
C PHE A 250 -12.64 -23.98 8.25
N GLU A 251 -12.48 -25.31 8.26
CA GLU A 251 -13.59 -26.24 7.96
C GLU A 251 -14.28 -25.84 6.64
N GLU A 252 -15.59 -25.60 6.66
CA GLU A 252 -16.38 -25.18 5.49
C GLU A 252 -16.43 -23.66 5.32
N GLN A 253 -15.69 -22.91 6.14
CA GLN A 253 -15.59 -21.46 6.04
C GLN A 253 -14.41 -21.05 5.17
N LEU A 254 -14.55 -20.00 4.37
CA LEU A 254 -13.49 -19.49 3.50
C LEU A 254 -13.53 -17.98 3.39
N VAL A 255 -12.35 -17.39 3.18
CA VAL A 255 -12.23 -15.97 2.89
C VAL A 255 -11.48 -15.70 1.59
N GLN A 256 -12.01 -14.74 0.86
CA GLN A 256 -11.43 -14.22 -0.37
C GLN A 256 -11.20 -12.74 -0.23
N VAL A 257 -10.12 -12.27 -0.84
CA VAL A 257 -9.84 -10.86 -1.00
C VAL A 257 -10.13 -10.48 -2.45
N GLY A 258 -10.75 -9.31 -2.65
CA GLY A 258 -11.09 -8.81 -3.96
C GLY A 258 -9.89 -8.38 -4.80
N LYS A 259 -10.18 -7.72 -5.92
CA LYS A 259 -9.15 -7.22 -6.84
C LYS A 259 -8.30 -6.14 -6.12
N GLU A 260 -6.99 -6.12 -6.40
CA GLU A 260 -6.05 -5.15 -5.82
C GLU A 260 -6.09 -5.07 -4.29
N HIS A 261 -6.49 -6.16 -3.62
CA HIS A 261 -6.65 -6.25 -2.18
C HIS A 261 -7.81 -5.46 -1.57
N PHE A 262 -8.69 -4.86 -2.39
CA PHE A 262 -9.89 -4.20 -1.90
C PHE A 262 -11.06 -5.19 -1.75
N GLY A 263 -11.65 -5.15 -0.57
CA GLY A 263 -12.80 -5.94 -0.20
C GLY A 263 -12.46 -7.33 0.35
N LEU A 264 -13.22 -7.72 1.36
CA LEU A 264 -13.15 -9.03 2.00
C LEU A 264 -14.52 -9.71 1.92
N ILE A 265 -14.54 -10.92 1.36
CA ILE A 265 -15.74 -11.74 1.24
C ILE A 265 -15.56 -12.99 2.09
N TYR A 266 -16.50 -13.21 3.02
CA TYR A 266 -16.55 -14.37 3.90
C TYR A 266 -17.64 -15.33 3.45
N PHE A 267 -17.26 -16.58 3.22
CA PHE A 267 -18.13 -17.69 2.87
C PHE A 267 -18.28 -18.59 4.10
N PRO A 268 -19.43 -18.64 4.78
CA PRO A 268 -19.62 -19.53 5.92
C PRO A 268 -19.71 -21.01 5.54
N ASP A 269 -20.01 -21.30 4.27
CA ASP A 269 -20.37 -22.63 3.75
C ASP A 269 -19.80 -22.90 2.33
N MET A 270 -18.79 -22.15 1.87
CA MET A 270 -18.26 -22.21 0.49
C MET A 270 -19.29 -21.94 -0.63
N GLU A 271 -20.47 -21.38 -0.33
CA GLU A 271 -21.51 -21.09 -1.32
C GLU A 271 -21.99 -19.65 -1.25
N ASN A 272 -22.34 -19.18 -0.06
CA ASN A 272 -23.05 -17.92 0.15
C ASN A 272 -22.09 -16.84 0.66
N GLY A 273 -21.32 -16.26 -0.26
CA GLY A 273 -20.38 -15.19 0.05
C GLY A 273 -21.08 -13.95 0.65
N LYS A 274 -20.59 -13.49 1.79
CA LYS A 274 -21.03 -12.27 2.48
C LYS A 274 -19.88 -11.26 2.47
N PRO A 275 -20.04 -10.07 1.88
CA PRO A 275 -19.04 -9.00 2.01
C PRO A 275 -18.98 -8.55 3.48
N LEU A 276 -17.76 -8.44 4.02
CA LEU A 276 -17.50 -7.95 5.38
C LEU A 276 -17.07 -6.49 5.39
N THR A 277 -16.19 -6.12 4.46
CA THR A 277 -15.76 -4.74 4.21
C THR A 277 -15.39 -4.63 2.73
N ASP A 278 -15.35 -3.40 2.25
CA ASP A 278 -14.94 -3.03 0.91
C ASP A 278 -13.61 -2.21 0.92
N ASP A 279 -12.96 -2.13 2.09
CA ASP A 279 -11.65 -1.53 2.35
C ASP A 279 -10.48 -2.35 1.80
N TYR A 280 -9.28 -1.75 1.77
CA TYR A 280 -8.02 -2.45 1.51
C TYR A 280 -7.68 -3.41 2.66
N ILE A 281 -7.38 -4.66 2.30
CA ILE A 281 -7.06 -5.75 3.24
C ILE A 281 -5.55 -5.98 3.26
N TYR A 282 -4.93 -5.61 4.38
CA TYR A 282 -3.50 -5.83 4.60
C TYR A 282 -3.16 -7.30 4.86
N GLN A 283 -3.93 -7.93 5.76
CA GLN A 283 -3.79 -9.35 6.05
C GLN A 283 -5.11 -9.93 6.55
N VAL A 284 -5.34 -11.22 6.28
CA VAL A 284 -6.48 -11.97 6.78
C VAL A 284 -6.12 -13.44 6.96
N ALA A 285 -6.57 -14.04 8.07
CA ALA A 285 -6.41 -15.46 8.34
C ALA A 285 -7.47 -15.96 9.34
N PHE A 286 -7.73 -17.27 9.34
CA PHE A 286 -8.43 -17.91 10.44
C PHE A 286 -7.45 -18.33 11.54
N THR A 287 -7.90 -18.28 12.80
CA THR A 287 -7.24 -18.97 13.91
C THR A 287 -7.51 -20.48 13.84
N PRO A 288 -6.70 -21.31 14.52
CA PRO A 288 -6.99 -22.74 14.66
C PRO A 288 -8.36 -23.06 15.30
N GLN A 289 -9.00 -22.09 15.95
CA GLN A 289 -10.32 -22.21 16.56
C GLN A 289 -11.46 -21.64 15.68
N GLY A 290 -11.14 -21.19 14.46
CA GLY A 290 -12.12 -20.70 13.48
C GLY A 290 -12.55 -19.26 13.66
N GLU A 291 -11.77 -18.44 14.35
CA GLU A 291 -11.98 -16.99 14.40
C GLU A 291 -11.32 -16.35 13.20
N LEU A 292 -12.04 -15.46 12.52
CA LEU A 292 -11.51 -14.72 11.39
C LEU A 292 -10.86 -13.43 11.89
N ILE A 293 -9.58 -13.25 11.59
CA ILE A 293 -8.81 -12.06 11.95
C ILE A 293 -8.37 -11.36 10.66
N PHE A 294 -8.58 -10.04 10.58
CA PHE A 294 -8.06 -9.24 9.48
C PHE A 294 -7.72 -7.81 9.89
N THR A 295 -6.91 -7.16 9.07
CA THR A 295 -6.46 -5.78 9.28
C THR A 295 -6.84 -4.89 8.11
N THR A 296 -7.34 -3.70 8.43
CA THR A 296 -7.68 -2.63 7.48
C THR A 296 -6.97 -1.34 7.90
N ARG A 297 -7.12 -0.30 7.08
CA ARG A 297 -6.57 1.03 7.36
C ARG A 297 -7.25 1.63 8.60
N GLY A 298 -6.45 2.17 9.51
CA GLY A 298 -6.93 2.90 10.68
C GLY A 298 -6.92 4.42 10.51
N ASP A 299 -6.96 5.12 11.62
CA ASP A 299 -7.02 6.58 11.64
C ASP A 299 -5.63 7.15 11.32
N ILE A 300 -5.59 8.16 10.45
CA ILE A 300 -4.35 8.83 10.03
C ILE A 300 -4.07 10.12 10.81
N GLY A 301 -5.00 10.56 11.68
CA GLY A 301 -4.99 11.85 12.39
C GLY A 301 -3.93 12.04 13.49
N GLY A 302 -2.66 11.78 13.20
CA GLY A 302 -1.49 12.08 14.04
C GLY A 302 -0.44 10.96 14.02
N VAL A 303 -0.87 9.71 14.12
CA VAL A 303 -0.06 8.50 14.01
C VAL A 303 -0.88 7.48 13.22
N PRO A 304 -0.46 7.07 12.02
CA PRO A 304 -1.19 6.05 11.28
C PRO A 304 -1.30 4.77 12.08
N THR A 305 -2.54 4.36 12.35
CA THR A 305 -2.86 3.06 12.95
C THR A 305 -3.49 2.16 11.89
N TYR A 306 -3.67 0.90 12.27
CA TYR A 306 -4.45 -0.08 11.54
C TYR A 306 -5.58 -0.54 12.43
N LYS A 307 -6.72 -0.92 11.83
CA LYS A 307 -7.80 -1.55 12.58
C LYS A 307 -7.63 -3.05 12.51
N LEU A 308 -7.55 -3.69 13.66
CA LEU A 308 -7.65 -5.13 13.83
C LEU A 308 -9.10 -5.51 14.06
N HIS A 309 -9.63 -6.35 13.17
CA HIS A 309 -10.96 -6.92 13.24
C HIS A 309 -10.86 -8.39 13.66
N ILE A 310 -11.68 -8.80 14.64
CA ILE A 310 -11.83 -10.21 15.03
C ILE A 310 -13.29 -10.59 14.91
N TYR A 311 -13.56 -11.62 14.12
CA TYR A 311 -14.88 -12.16 13.85
C TYR A 311 -14.99 -13.59 14.38
N ARG A 312 -16.13 -13.91 14.98
CA ARG A 312 -16.47 -15.28 15.40
C ARG A 312 -17.84 -15.62 14.87
N LYS A 313 -17.93 -16.70 14.08
CA LYS A 313 -19.17 -17.15 13.42
C LYS A 313 -19.86 -16.01 12.64
N GLY A 314 -19.08 -15.27 11.86
CA GLY A 314 -19.57 -14.19 11.00
C GLY A 314 -20.02 -12.90 11.71
N LYS A 315 -19.72 -12.73 13.01
CA LYS A 315 -19.99 -11.51 13.78
C LYS A 315 -18.70 -10.92 14.32
N GLU A 316 -18.54 -9.60 14.23
CA GLU A 316 -17.43 -8.87 14.84
C GLU A 316 -17.54 -8.93 16.37
N ILE A 317 -16.47 -9.40 17.02
CA ILE A 317 -16.35 -9.47 18.48
C ILE A 317 -15.28 -8.52 19.02
N CYS A 318 -14.41 -7.99 18.17
CA CYS A 318 -13.42 -6.99 18.53
C CYS A 318 -13.08 -6.11 17.32
N LEU A 319 -12.94 -4.81 17.59
CA LEU A 319 -12.36 -3.80 16.72
C LEU A 319 -11.37 -3.00 17.56
N ALA A 320 -10.09 -3.01 17.19
CA ALA A 320 -9.04 -2.34 17.97
C ALA A 320 -8.00 -1.68 17.09
N ASP A 321 -7.42 -0.58 17.56
CA ASP A 321 -6.24 0.02 16.95
C ASP A 321 -4.97 -0.80 17.24
N VAL A 322 -4.17 -1.00 16.21
CA VAL A 322 -2.87 -1.68 16.28
C VAL A 322 -1.82 -0.90 15.49
N SER A 323 -0.55 -1.15 15.82
CA SER A 323 0.61 -0.40 15.32
C SER A 323 1.09 -0.82 13.94
N GLY A 324 0.65 -1.98 13.46
CA GLY A 324 1.13 -2.59 12.22
C GLY A 324 0.02 -3.24 11.41
N PRO A 325 0.19 -3.33 10.08
CA PRO A 325 -0.78 -3.93 9.18
C PRO A 325 -0.78 -5.45 9.22
N HIS A 326 0.32 -6.07 9.67
CA HIS A 326 0.52 -7.50 9.61
C HIS A 326 0.53 -8.14 11.00
N PHE A 327 0.33 -9.45 11.04
CA PHE A 327 0.30 -10.22 12.27
C PHE A 327 0.74 -11.67 12.07
N ALA A 328 1.14 -12.32 13.17
CA ALA A 328 1.38 -13.75 13.25
C ALA A 328 0.45 -14.36 14.31
N ILE A 329 -0.33 -15.37 13.92
CA ILE A 329 -1.18 -16.16 14.83
C ILE A 329 -0.32 -17.29 15.39
N TRP A 330 -0.30 -17.43 16.71
CA TRP A 330 0.43 -18.53 17.34
C TRP A 330 -0.23 -19.87 16.99
N PRO A 331 0.53 -20.96 16.80
CA PRO A 331 -0.02 -22.24 16.37
C PRO A 331 -1.08 -22.84 17.31
N ASP A 332 -1.03 -22.52 18.61
CA ASP A 332 -2.04 -22.93 19.59
C ASP A 332 -3.31 -22.05 19.56
N GLY A 333 -3.29 -20.95 18.81
CA GLY A 333 -4.38 -19.98 18.69
C GLY A 333 -4.64 -19.15 19.94
N SER A 334 -3.75 -19.19 20.94
CA SER A 334 -3.92 -18.44 22.19
C SER A 334 -3.52 -16.97 22.04
N TYR A 335 -2.54 -16.66 21.17
CA TYR A 335 -2.05 -15.31 20.95
C TYR A 335 -1.96 -14.94 19.47
N LEU A 336 -2.00 -13.62 19.26
CA LEU A 336 -1.67 -12.93 18.03
C LEU A 336 -0.51 -11.97 18.33
N THR A 337 0.50 -11.89 17.47
CA THR A 337 1.54 -10.86 17.55
C THR A 337 1.43 -9.90 16.38
N ILE A 338 1.37 -8.60 16.66
CA ILE A 338 1.30 -7.55 15.64
C ILE A 338 2.70 -7.24 15.11
N GLY A 339 2.87 -7.35 13.79
CA GLY A 339 4.04 -6.91 13.04
C GLY A 339 4.03 -5.39 12.85
N GLY A 340 4.23 -4.66 13.94
CA GLY A 340 4.23 -3.19 13.97
C GLY A 340 5.38 -2.65 14.81
N TYR A 341 5.38 -1.35 15.08
CA TYR A 341 6.47 -0.72 15.83
C TYR A 341 6.42 -1.00 17.34
N ASP A 342 5.29 -1.47 17.88
CA ASP A 342 5.12 -1.77 19.32
C ASP A 342 5.15 -3.27 19.65
N ASN A 343 5.27 -4.14 18.64
CA ASN A 343 5.30 -5.60 18.77
C ASN A 343 4.22 -6.19 19.70
N LYS A 344 3.02 -5.58 19.71
CA LYS A 344 1.96 -5.95 20.67
C LYS A 344 1.57 -7.43 20.54
N LYS A 345 1.72 -8.17 21.63
CA LYS A 345 1.12 -9.50 21.81
C LYS A 345 -0.30 -9.36 22.35
N ILE A 346 -1.26 -9.98 21.68
CA ILE A 346 -2.69 -9.94 21.96
C ILE A 346 -3.16 -11.33 22.40
N ASP A 347 -3.80 -11.41 23.56
CA ASP A 347 -4.45 -12.62 24.09
C ASP A 347 -5.83 -12.79 23.46
N LEU A 348 -5.99 -13.83 22.63
CA LEU A 348 -7.24 -14.14 21.91
C LEU A 348 -8.30 -14.76 22.83
N ASN A 349 -7.92 -15.28 24.00
CA ASN A 349 -8.88 -15.74 25.00
C ASN A 349 -9.54 -14.56 25.75
N ASN A 350 -8.99 -13.35 25.62
CA ASN A 350 -9.45 -12.17 26.35
C ASN A 350 -9.59 -10.93 25.46
N VAL A 351 -10.24 -11.08 24.30
CA VAL A 351 -10.39 -10.01 23.29
C VAL A 351 -10.99 -8.70 23.82
N ALA A 352 -11.81 -8.76 24.88
CA ALA A 352 -12.40 -7.58 25.51
C ALA A 352 -11.36 -6.61 26.11
N LYS A 353 -10.13 -7.08 26.38
CA LYS A 353 -9.03 -6.27 26.94
C LYS A 353 -8.08 -5.69 25.89
N ILE A 354 -8.33 -5.90 24.60
CA ILE A 354 -7.44 -5.43 23.52
C ILE A 354 -7.42 -3.89 23.42
N ASN A 355 -8.49 -3.23 23.90
CA ASN A 355 -8.69 -1.78 23.91
C ASN A 355 -7.70 -1.03 24.83
N GLY A 356 -6.45 -0.97 24.41
CA GLY A 356 -5.41 -0.08 24.92
C GLY A 356 -4.95 0.86 23.80
N ARG A 357 -4.56 2.09 24.16
CA ARG A 357 -3.97 3.04 23.20
C ARG A 357 -2.71 2.43 22.58
N THR A 358 -2.64 2.38 21.26
CA THR A 358 -1.40 2.16 20.52
C THR A 358 -0.42 3.26 20.87
N VAL A 359 0.85 2.91 21.10
CA VAL A 359 1.92 3.90 21.28
C VAL A 359 2.05 4.66 19.95
N GLY A 360 2.34 5.96 19.95
CA GLY A 360 2.44 6.72 18.68
C GLY A 360 3.61 6.31 17.77
N LEU A 361 3.94 7.09 16.73
CA LEU A 361 5.16 6.95 15.89
C LEU A 361 6.49 7.11 16.68
N ALA A 362 6.45 7.28 18.01
CA ALA A 362 7.61 7.49 18.87
C ALA A 362 8.73 6.45 18.72
N PRO A 363 8.42 5.17 18.45
CA PRO A 363 9.47 4.20 18.17
C PRO A 363 10.13 4.38 16.79
N LEU A 364 9.48 5.05 15.83
CA LEU A 364 9.93 5.21 14.44
C LEU A 364 10.67 6.52 14.16
N ILE A 365 10.39 7.57 14.94
CA ILE A 365 10.99 8.88 14.73
C ILE A 365 11.49 9.44 16.07
N ASP A 366 12.76 9.84 16.12
CA ASP A 366 13.34 10.45 17.32
C ASP A 366 12.84 11.89 17.54
N GLY A 367 12.06 12.09 18.60
CA GLY A 367 11.60 13.40 19.06
C GLY A 367 10.16 13.71 18.67
N TRP A 368 9.39 14.20 19.65
CA TRP A 368 7.96 14.49 19.51
C TRP A 368 7.64 15.46 18.37
N GLU A 369 8.48 16.49 18.16
CA GLU A 369 8.22 17.45 17.07
C GLU A 369 8.42 16.82 15.67
N LYS A 370 9.33 15.87 15.52
CA LYS A 370 9.51 15.16 14.24
C LYS A 370 8.34 14.21 13.96
N ILE A 371 7.76 13.62 15.02
CA ILE A 371 6.53 12.82 14.93
C ILE A 371 5.37 13.70 14.45
N ASP A 372 5.21 14.89 15.01
CA ASP A 372 4.16 15.83 14.62
C ASP A 372 4.29 16.23 13.13
N ILE A 373 5.51 16.51 12.68
CA ILE A 373 5.80 16.81 11.26
C ILE A 373 5.43 15.62 10.37
N ALA A 374 5.87 14.41 10.72
CA ALA A 374 5.55 13.21 9.94
C ALA A 374 4.03 12.97 9.88
N GLY A 375 3.33 13.10 11.01
CA GLY A 375 1.87 12.98 11.07
C GLY A 375 1.18 13.99 10.15
N ILE A 376 1.63 15.24 10.15
CA ILE A 376 1.09 16.28 9.27
C ILE A 376 1.34 15.96 7.80
N LEU A 377 2.52 15.47 7.43
CA LEU A 377 2.81 15.04 6.06
C LEU A 377 1.89 13.91 5.62
N VAL A 378 1.64 12.90 6.46
CA VAL A 378 0.72 11.80 6.12
C VAL A 378 -0.70 12.33 5.93
N VAL A 379 -1.22 13.11 6.89
CA VAL A 379 -2.62 13.60 6.81
C VAL A 379 -2.81 14.56 5.62
N ALA A 380 -1.80 15.37 5.31
CA ALA A 380 -1.82 16.28 4.17
C ALA A 380 -1.80 15.51 2.84
N ALA A 381 -0.92 14.50 2.72
CA ALA A 381 -0.85 13.61 1.57
C ALA A 381 -2.16 12.84 1.37
N ASP A 382 -2.75 12.33 2.46
CA ASP A 382 -4.04 11.64 2.45
C ASP A 382 -5.19 12.57 2.04
N THR A 383 -5.21 13.79 2.55
CA THR A 383 -6.21 14.81 2.18
C THR A 383 -6.10 15.15 0.70
N TYR A 384 -4.88 15.29 0.16
CA TYR A 384 -4.67 15.50 -1.26
C TYR A 384 -5.11 14.29 -2.08
N ALA A 385 -4.80 13.06 -1.66
CA ALA A 385 -5.21 11.83 -2.32
C ALA A 385 -6.74 11.67 -2.35
N ASP A 386 -7.41 11.95 -1.23
CA ASP A 386 -8.86 11.94 -1.15
C ASP A 386 -9.48 12.98 -2.09
N LEU A 387 -8.99 14.22 -2.05
CA LEU A 387 -9.38 15.27 -2.99
C LEU A 387 -8.86 15.05 -4.41
N PHE A 388 -8.10 13.99 -4.67
CA PHE A 388 -7.74 13.58 -6.01
C PHE A 388 -8.75 12.54 -6.49
N TYR A 389 -9.06 11.53 -5.68
CA TYR A 389 -9.93 10.43 -6.07
C TYR A 389 -11.43 10.67 -5.86
N HIS A 390 -11.83 11.63 -5.02
CA HIS A 390 -13.23 11.88 -4.68
C HIS A 390 -13.61 13.33 -4.97
N GLU A 391 -14.64 13.54 -5.79
CA GLU A 391 -15.11 14.90 -6.12
C GLU A 391 -15.63 15.62 -4.86
N PRO A 392 -15.05 16.78 -4.47
CA PRO A 392 -15.56 17.55 -3.35
C PRO A 392 -16.90 18.18 -3.72
N SER A 393 -17.75 18.46 -2.73
CA SER A 393 -19.08 19.04 -2.96
C SER A 393 -19.01 20.47 -3.51
N SER A 394 -17.89 21.17 -3.31
CA SER A 394 -17.63 22.51 -3.86
C SER A 394 -16.14 22.87 -3.88
N GLU A 395 -15.76 23.89 -4.66
CA GLU A 395 -14.42 24.49 -4.58
C GLU A 395 -14.11 25.07 -3.19
N VAL A 396 -15.13 25.50 -2.44
CA VAL A 396 -14.98 26.01 -1.07
C VAL A 396 -14.58 24.90 -0.12
N GLU A 397 -15.24 23.74 -0.20
CA GLU A 397 -14.88 22.56 0.60
C GLU A 397 -13.45 22.10 0.31
N MET A 398 -13.07 22.05 -0.97
CA MET A 398 -11.70 21.71 -1.39
C MET A 398 -10.67 22.67 -0.77
N ALA A 399 -10.92 23.97 -0.87
CA ALA A 399 -10.08 25.01 -0.29
C ALA A 399 -9.96 24.90 1.24
N GLU A 400 -11.08 24.71 1.95
CA GLU A 400 -11.11 24.55 3.40
C GLU A 400 -10.36 23.31 3.87
N ARG A 401 -10.48 22.19 3.15
CA ARG A 401 -9.77 20.95 3.47
C ARG A 401 -8.26 21.09 3.27
N LEU A 402 -7.81 21.69 2.16
CA LEU A 402 -6.39 21.95 1.93
C LEU A 402 -5.80 22.94 2.95
N ALA A 403 -6.54 24.00 3.31
CA ALA A 403 -6.08 25.06 4.21
C ALA A 403 -5.79 24.56 5.65
N GLN A 404 -6.26 23.37 6.01
CA GLN A 404 -5.93 22.74 7.29
C GLN A 404 -4.45 22.38 7.41
N TYR A 405 -3.78 22.09 6.29
CA TYR A 405 -2.42 21.57 6.26
C TYR A 405 -1.45 22.38 5.40
N TYR A 406 -1.98 23.06 4.37
CA TYR A 406 -1.20 23.84 3.43
C TYR A 406 -1.52 25.33 3.59
N ILE A 407 -0.48 26.17 3.66
CA ILE A 407 -0.63 27.63 3.65
C ILE A 407 0.40 28.29 2.74
N ASN A 408 0.10 29.49 2.27
CA ASN A 408 1.11 30.35 1.68
C ASN A 408 1.88 31.09 2.79
N THR A 409 3.11 31.48 2.50
CA THR A 409 3.90 32.31 3.42
C THR A 409 4.79 33.30 2.66
N GLU A 410 5.04 34.45 3.28
CA GLU A 410 6.06 35.42 2.82
C GLU A 410 7.39 35.19 3.55
N GLU A 411 7.35 34.59 4.75
CA GLU A 411 8.50 34.40 5.66
C GLU A 411 8.67 32.90 5.99
N PRO A 412 9.91 32.39 6.14
CA PRO A 412 11.19 33.09 5.95
C PRO A 412 11.55 33.31 4.46
N VAL A 413 10.87 32.60 3.57
CA VAL A 413 10.93 32.79 2.12
C VAL A 413 9.54 32.64 1.54
N LYS A 414 9.28 33.34 0.44
CA LYS A 414 7.97 33.27 -0.21
C LYS A 414 7.68 31.88 -0.79
N GLN A 415 6.57 31.28 -0.37
CA GLN A 415 6.13 29.97 -0.82
C GLN A 415 4.60 29.91 -0.96
N GLN A 416 4.14 29.10 -1.90
CA GLN A 416 2.75 29.08 -2.40
C GLN A 416 2.18 27.65 -2.48
N ALA A 417 2.57 26.73 -1.58
CA ALA A 417 2.12 25.34 -1.65
C ALA A 417 0.60 25.17 -1.68
N TYR A 418 -0.14 26.00 -0.93
CA TYR A 418 -1.60 25.96 -0.92
C TYR A 418 -2.19 26.29 -2.31
N ASP A 419 -1.77 27.40 -2.92
CA ASP A 419 -2.29 27.81 -4.24
C ASP A 419 -1.85 26.83 -5.34
N ASP A 420 -0.62 26.33 -5.28
CA ASP A 420 -0.10 25.33 -6.23
C ASP A 420 -1.00 24.07 -6.24
N LEU A 421 -1.37 23.56 -5.06
CA LEU A 421 -2.23 22.36 -4.95
C LEU A 421 -3.69 22.66 -5.27
N LEU A 422 -4.23 23.79 -4.82
CA LEU A 422 -5.61 24.16 -5.13
C LEU A 422 -5.82 24.31 -6.64
N GLN A 423 -4.88 24.94 -7.35
CA GLN A 423 -4.92 25.03 -8.81
C GLN A 423 -4.80 23.66 -9.48
N ALA A 424 -3.92 22.78 -8.96
CA ALA A 424 -3.76 21.41 -9.44
C ALA A 424 -5.10 20.66 -9.50
N LEU A 425 -5.80 20.66 -8.36
CA LEU A 425 -7.06 19.95 -8.21
C LEU A 425 -8.17 20.55 -9.08
N LYS A 426 -8.25 21.90 -9.16
CA LYS A 426 -9.21 22.58 -10.05
C LYS A 426 -9.03 22.21 -11.52
N LEU A 427 -7.80 22.00 -11.97
CA LEU A 427 -7.54 21.57 -13.35
C LEU A 427 -7.98 20.12 -13.57
N LYS A 428 -7.74 19.23 -12.62
CA LYS A 428 -8.17 17.83 -12.68
C LYS A 428 -9.69 17.68 -12.83
N TYR A 429 -10.46 18.37 -11.99
CA TYR A 429 -11.93 18.22 -11.99
C TYR A 429 -12.62 18.79 -13.23
N LYS A 430 -11.90 19.45 -14.13
CA LYS A 430 -12.44 19.80 -15.45
C LYS A 430 -12.55 18.59 -16.40
N GLY A 431 -12.05 17.40 -16.02
CA GLY A 431 -11.94 16.26 -16.94
C GLY A 431 -12.22 14.83 -16.43
N MET A 432 -12.47 14.58 -15.13
CA MET A 432 -12.71 13.21 -14.60
C MET A 432 -13.89 13.14 -13.61
N LYS A 433 -14.60 12.00 -13.59
CA LYS A 433 -15.82 11.74 -12.77
C LYS A 433 -15.85 10.34 -12.15
N GLU A 434 -14.72 9.79 -11.74
CA GLU A 434 -14.70 8.47 -11.10
C GLU A 434 -14.21 8.56 -9.67
N ASN A 435 -15.11 8.26 -8.73
CA ASN A 435 -14.76 8.01 -7.34
C ASN A 435 -14.07 6.66 -7.26
N LYS A 436 -12.84 6.63 -6.74
CA LYS A 436 -12.09 5.39 -6.57
C LYS A 436 -11.62 5.25 -5.14
N LYS A 437 -11.63 4.02 -4.64
CA LYS A 437 -10.92 3.72 -3.39
C LYS A 437 -9.44 3.74 -3.63
N TYR A 438 -8.68 4.03 -2.58
CA TYR A 438 -7.22 4.03 -2.67
C TYR A 438 -6.58 3.53 -1.38
N HIS A 439 -5.38 2.99 -1.57
CA HIS A 439 -4.45 2.60 -0.53
C HIS A 439 -3.21 3.48 -0.68
N MET A 440 -2.70 3.99 0.45
CA MET A 440 -1.53 4.84 0.49
C MET A 440 -0.42 4.18 1.32
N THR A 441 0.77 4.12 0.75
CA THR A 441 2.01 3.87 1.48
C THR A 441 2.85 5.13 1.50
N GLY A 442 3.73 5.26 2.49
CA GLY A 442 4.59 6.42 2.59
C GLY A 442 5.79 6.22 3.51
N GLU A 443 6.89 6.86 3.12
CA GLU A 443 8.18 6.82 3.80
C GLU A 443 8.70 8.23 4.05
N ILE A 444 9.40 8.40 5.18
CA ILE A 444 10.13 9.60 5.53
C ILE A 444 11.63 9.35 5.48
N TYR A 445 12.35 10.18 4.72
CA TYR A 445 13.78 10.01 4.50
C TYR A 445 14.59 10.92 5.42
N GLU A 446 14.12 12.15 5.65
CA GLU A 446 14.82 13.14 6.44
C GLU A 446 13.84 14.14 7.06
N ILE A 447 14.12 14.57 8.30
CA ILE A 447 13.49 15.73 8.93
C ILE A 447 14.57 16.56 9.63
N THR A 448 14.64 17.84 9.27
CA THR A 448 15.45 18.87 9.93
C THR A 448 14.54 19.96 10.47
N ILE A 449 14.75 20.36 11.72
CA ILE A 449 13.99 21.41 12.40
C ILE A 449 14.94 22.55 12.79
N ASP A 450 14.56 23.78 12.45
CA ASP A 450 15.27 25.02 12.81
C ASP A 450 14.26 26.05 13.36
N GLY A 451 14.07 26.04 14.68
CA GLY A 451 13.13 26.90 15.38
C GLY A 451 11.69 26.67 14.93
N ASN A 452 11.10 27.68 14.27
CA ASN A 452 9.73 27.60 13.73
C ASN A 452 9.69 27.16 12.26
N ASN A 453 10.81 26.70 11.69
CA ASN A 453 10.90 26.19 10.33
C ASN A 453 11.34 24.73 10.37
N ALA A 454 10.91 23.96 9.38
CA ALA A 454 11.40 22.60 9.18
C ALA A 454 11.45 22.27 7.70
N SER A 455 12.37 21.38 7.35
CA SER A 455 12.45 20.76 6.03
C SER A 455 12.35 19.24 6.22
N ALA A 456 11.53 18.60 5.40
CA ALA A 456 11.35 17.16 5.45
C ALA A 456 11.34 16.58 4.03
N THR A 457 11.92 15.40 3.83
CA THR A 457 11.81 14.67 2.57
C THR A 457 10.99 13.43 2.80
N ALA A 458 9.87 13.30 2.09
CA ALA A 458 8.98 12.15 2.19
C ALA A 458 8.45 11.75 0.81
N GLY A 459 8.13 10.47 0.67
CA GLY A 459 7.55 9.89 -0.54
C GLY A 459 6.30 9.09 -0.19
N PHE A 460 5.28 9.22 -1.04
CA PHE A 460 4.01 8.53 -0.91
C PHE A 460 3.69 7.80 -2.22
N SER A 461 3.09 6.62 -2.12
CA SER A 461 2.58 5.88 -3.27
C SER A 461 1.11 5.56 -3.04
N LEU A 462 0.32 5.72 -4.09
CA LEU A 462 -1.11 5.48 -4.11
C LEU A 462 -1.42 4.34 -5.08
N ARG A 463 -2.38 3.51 -4.70
CA ARG A 463 -2.96 2.49 -5.57
C ARG A 463 -4.47 2.49 -5.43
N ASP A 464 -5.16 2.50 -6.56
CA ASP A 464 -6.61 2.42 -6.60
C ASP A 464 -7.13 0.98 -6.77
N ASP A 465 -8.43 0.81 -6.52
CA ASP A 465 -9.17 -0.44 -6.70
C ASP A 465 -9.26 -0.92 -8.17
N GLY A 466 -8.88 -0.07 -9.12
CA GLY A 466 -8.73 -0.41 -10.53
C GLY A 466 -7.39 -1.05 -10.88
N GLY A 467 -6.38 -0.94 -10.00
CA GLY A 467 -5.01 -1.40 -10.20
C GLY A 467 -4.10 -0.32 -10.80
N SER A 468 -4.60 0.91 -10.95
CA SER A 468 -3.76 2.04 -11.30
C SER A 468 -3.14 2.62 -10.03
N GLY A 469 -1.92 3.12 -10.15
CA GLY A 469 -1.24 3.75 -9.04
C GLY A 469 -0.26 4.78 -9.53
N TRP A 470 0.08 5.71 -8.64
CA TRP A 470 1.06 6.75 -8.89
C TRP A 470 1.73 7.09 -7.57
N GLY A 471 2.95 7.62 -7.65
CA GLY A 471 3.72 8.01 -6.48
C GLY A 471 4.19 9.45 -6.59
N PHE A 472 4.36 10.10 -5.44
CA PHE A 472 4.92 11.43 -5.35
C PHE A 472 5.86 11.51 -4.17
N GLY A 473 7.07 11.99 -4.43
CA GLY A 473 8.04 12.30 -3.39
C GLY A 473 8.61 13.67 -3.63
N CYS A 474 8.66 14.49 -2.59
CA CYS A 474 9.27 15.80 -2.66
C CYS A 474 9.91 16.19 -1.32
N SER A 475 10.68 17.28 -1.35
CA SER A 475 11.06 18.00 -0.15
C SER A 475 9.94 18.97 0.24
N TYR A 476 9.47 18.88 1.46
CA TYR A 476 8.45 19.72 2.07
C TYR A 476 9.13 20.75 2.95
N GLU A 477 8.73 22.01 2.81
CA GLU A 477 9.06 23.06 3.77
C GLU A 477 7.85 23.32 4.64
N LEU A 478 8.10 23.45 5.95
CA LEU A 478 7.08 23.64 6.95
C LEU A 478 7.38 24.83 7.84
N VAL A 479 6.33 25.53 8.25
CA VAL A 479 6.40 26.62 9.23
C VAL A 479 5.45 26.33 10.38
N ARG A 480 5.90 26.63 11.60
CA ARG A 480 5.07 26.59 12.80
C ARG A 480 4.33 27.92 12.99
N LYS A 481 2.99 27.89 12.92
CA LYS A 481 2.13 29.02 13.25
C LYS A 481 1.12 28.60 14.32
N GLU A 482 0.96 29.42 15.36
CA GLU A 482 0.00 29.16 16.44
C GLU A 482 0.16 27.76 17.08
N GLY A 483 1.41 27.29 17.19
CA GLY A 483 1.75 26.00 17.77
C GLY A 483 1.62 24.80 16.85
N LYS A 484 1.11 24.96 15.61
CA LYS A 484 0.90 23.89 14.61
C LYS A 484 1.84 24.04 13.42
N TRP A 485 2.27 22.92 12.84
CA TRP A 485 3.03 22.94 11.58
C TRP A 485 2.09 23.01 10.38
N TYR A 486 2.52 23.73 9.36
CA TYR A 486 1.86 23.83 8.06
C TYR A 486 2.88 23.64 6.95
N ILE A 487 2.49 22.98 5.88
CA ILE A 487 3.29 22.83 4.68
C ILE A 487 3.18 24.13 3.87
N THR A 488 4.31 24.76 3.61
CA THR A 488 4.39 26.06 2.92
C THR A 488 5.03 25.95 1.54
N GLY A 489 5.96 25.01 1.35
CA GLY A 489 6.66 24.81 0.08
C GLY A 489 6.76 23.34 -0.30
N LEU A 490 6.71 23.09 -1.62
CA LEU A 490 6.91 21.77 -2.22
C LEU A 490 8.10 21.85 -3.17
N SER A 491 9.13 21.03 -2.95
CA SER A 491 10.38 20.98 -3.72
C SER A 491 11.13 22.32 -3.81
N THR A 492 11.21 23.06 -2.71
CA THR A 492 11.78 24.43 -2.71
C THR A 492 13.22 24.52 -2.18
N PHE A 493 13.69 23.53 -1.40
CA PHE A 493 15.08 23.36 -0.95
C PHE A 493 15.82 24.66 -0.51
N PRO A 494 15.27 25.47 0.43
CA PRO A 494 15.74 26.82 0.75
C PRO A 494 17.20 26.87 1.22
N GLY A 495 17.68 25.84 1.94
CA GLY A 495 19.06 25.76 2.42
C GLY A 495 20.08 25.19 1.42
N SER A 496 19.66 24.79 0.22
CA SER A 496 20.54 24.07 -0.70
C SER A 496 21.48 25.01 -1.49
N LYS A 497 22.71 24.54 -1.76
CA LYS A 497 23.65 25.26 -2.65
C LYS A 497 23.09 25.47 -4.05
N GLU A 498 22.22 24.58 -4.51
CA GLU A 498 21.62 24.66 -5.83
C GLU A 498 20.53 25.73 -5.88
N ARG A 499 19.71 25.88 -4.81
CA ARG A 499 18.79 27.01 -4.63
C ARG A 499 19.48 28.35 -4.79
N VAL A 500 20.63 28.52 -4.14
CA VAL A 500 21.42 29.76 -4.24
C VAL A 500 21.86 30.05 -5.69
N LYS A 501 22.19 29.03 -6.47
CA LYS A 501 22.55 29.21 -7.89
C LYS A 501 21.34 29.64 -8.74
N VAL A 502 20.20 28.97 -8.55
CA VAL A 502 18.96 29.28 -9.27
C VAL A 502 18.48 30.69 -8.93
N GLU A 503 18.50 31.03 -7.64
CA GLU A 503 18.16 32.35 -7.14
C GLU A 503 19.05 33.43 -7.75
N LYS A 504 20.36 33.21 -7.79
CA LYS A 504 21.29 34.15 -8.44
C LYS A 504 20.92 34.39 -9.91
N VAL A 505 20.62 33.33 -10.66
CA VAL A 505 20.22 33.46 -12.08
C VAL A 505 18.90 34.22 -12.21
N ALA A 506 17.92 33.97 -11.33
CA ALA A 506 16.65 34.67 -11.33
C ALA A 506 16.80 36.16 -10.97
N LEU A 507 17.59 36.49 -9.95
CA LEU A 507 17.88 37.88 -9.56
C LEU A 507 18.65 38.62 -10.65
N ASP A 508 19.62 37.96 -11.31
CA ASP A 508 20.31 38.54 -12.46
C ASP A 508 19.35 38.79 -13.63
N PHE A 509 18.40 37.88 -13.88
CA PHE A 509 17.34 38.05 -14.87
C PHE A 509 16.45 39.26 -14.54
N ILE A 510 15.92 39.33 -13.31
CA ILE A 510 15.08 40.43 -12.81
C ILE A 510 15.82 41.77 -12.98
N LYS A 511 17.06 41.87 -12.52
CA LYS A 511 17.87 43.09 -12.62
C LYS A 511 18.08 43.53 -14.06
N ASN A 512 18.35 42.59 -14.97
CA ASN A 512 18.57 42.89 -16.37
C ASN A 512 17.26 43.28 -17.09
N ALA A 513 16.15 42.62 -16.76
CA ALA A 513 14.83 42.94 -17.27
C ALA A 513 14.39 44.35 -16.84
N GLY A 514 14.51 44.68 -15.54
CA GLY A 514 14.19 46.01 -15.02
C GLY A 514 15.08 47.13 -15.59
N ALA A 515 16.32 46.81 -15.94
CA ALA A 515 17.22 47.73 -16.66
C ALA A 515 16.91 47.84 -18.17
N GLY A 516 15.86 47.18 -18.67
CA GLY A 516 15.45 47.21 -20.09
C GLY A 516 16.42 46.50 -21.03
N LYS A 517 17.30 45.62 -20.52
CA LYS A 517 18.27 44.92 -21.37
C LYS A 517 17.59 43.90 -22.28
N LYS A 518 18.24 43.55 -23.38
CA LYS A 518 17.75 42.51 -24.29
C LYS A 518 17.99 41.12 -23.69
N TYR A 519 16.97 40.27 -23.75
CA TYR A 519 17.05 38.83 -23.54
C TYR A 519 16.33 38.14 -24.70
N ASN A 520 16.91 37.07 -25.23
CA ASN A 520 16.39 36.35 -26.38
C ASN A 520 15.85 34.99 -25.93
N PHE A 521 14.53 34.84 -25.93
CA PHE A 521 13.88 33.54 -25.79
C PHE A 521 13.78 32.86 -27.15
N SER A 522 13.82 31.52 -27.17
CA SER A 522 13.69 30.76 -28.42
C SER A 522 12.25 30.71 -28.95
N ASN A 523 11.25 30.90 -28.08
CA ASN A 523 9.83 30.91 -28.41
C ASN A 523 9.35 32.37 -28.63
N GLU A 524 8.60 32.62 -29.70
CA GLU A 524 8.05 33.95 -30.02
C GLU A 524 7.07 34.47 -28.96
N LYS A 525 6.25 33.61 -28.37
CA LYS A 525 5.29 33.97 -27.31
C LYS A 525 6.02 34.46 -26.06
N ASP A 526 7.05 33.74 -25.64
CA ASP A 526 7.89 34.09 -24.49
C ASP A 526 8.64 35.41 -24.75
N GLN A 527 9.11 35.60 -26.00
CA GLN A 527 9.77 36.83 -26.42
C GLN A 527 8.83 38.04 -26.38
N GLU A 528 7.56 37.87 -26.78
CA GLU A 528 6.52 38.89 -26.68
C GLU A 528 6.24 39.25 -25.21
N ILE A 529 6.12 38.23 -24.34
CA ILE A 529 5.93 38.44 -22.90
C ILE A 529 7.11 39.21 -22.31
N TYR A 530 8.35 38.83 -22.64
CA TYR A 530 9.55 39.54 -22.19
C TYR A 530 9.58 41.00 -22.66
N ASN A 531 9.19 41.25 -23.92
CA ASN A 531 9.16 42.61 -24.46
C ASN A 531 8.18 43.54 -23.75
N ASN A 532 7.09 42.99 -23.19
CA ASN A 532 6.13 43.72 -22.38
C ASN A 532 6.58 43.86 -20.92
N LEU A 533 7.41 42.94 -20.43
CA LEU A 533 7.91 42.89 -19.05
C LEU A 533 9.20 43.69 -18.84
N LYS A 534 9.99 43.95 -19.89
CA LYS A 534 11.24 44.72 -19.78
C LYS A 534 10.97 46.16 -19.30
N GLY A 535 11.72 46.62 -18.32
CA GLY A 535 11.55 47.92 -17.68
C GLY A 535 10.58 47.93 -16.49
N GLU A 536 9.85 46.84 -16.25
CA GLU A 536 9.01 46.69 -15.07
C GLU A 536 9.83 46.34 -13.82
N VAL A 537 9.31 46.72 -12.65
CA VAL A 537 9.84 46.29 -11.36
C VAL A 537 9.28 44.91 -11.05
N LEU A 538 10.17 43.94 -10.78
CA LEU A 538 9.81 42.58 -10.46
C LEU A 538 10.45 42.15 -9.15
N ASP A 539 9.69 41.44 -8.34
CA ASP A 539 10.17 40.79 -7.13
C ASP A 539 10.30 39.28 -7.36
N LEU A 540 11.24 38.67 -6.62
CA LEU A 540 11.44 37.23 -6.66
C LEU A 540 10.42 36.52 -5.77
N GLY A 541 9.60 35.65 -6.36
CA GLY A 541 8.67 34.77 -5.63
C GLY A 541 9.26 33.40 -5.33
N GLN A 542 8.39 32.38 -5.27
CA GLN A 542 8.79 30.99 -5.03
C GLN A 542 9.75 30.47 -6.11
N ILE A 543 10.72 29.65 -5.70
CA ILE A 543 11.48 28.78 -6.59
C ILE A 543 11.20 27.33 -6.22
N GLN A 544 10.79 26.56 -7.22
CA GLN A 544 10.41 25.16 -7.10
C GLN A 544 11.22 24.33 -8.09
N PHE A 545 11.77 23.21 -7.64
CA PHE A 545 12.64 22.35 -8.44
C PHE A 545 11.86 21.18 -9.04
N TRP A 546 12.20 20.85 -10.28
CA TRP A 546 11.50 19.86 -11.09
C TRP A 546 12.48 18.91 -11.78
N ARG A 547 11.99 17.70 -12.07
CA ARG A 547 12.65 16.71 -12.92
C ARG A 547 11.76 16.46 -14.14
N MET A 548 12.32 16.39 -15.35
CA MET A 548 11.56 16.38 -16.62
C MET A 548 11.55 15.05 -17.39
N SER A 549 12.12 13.96 -16.85
CA SER A 549 11.86 12.64 -17.47
C SER A 549 10.38 12.27 -17.41
N MET A 550 9.66 12.85 -16.44
CA MET A 550 8.21 13.01 -16.29
C MET A 550 8.07 14.32 -15.48
N PRO A 551 7.27 15.34 -15.84
CA PRO A 551 7.29 16.63 -15.15
C PRO A 551 6.72 16.52 -13.72
N HIS A 552 7.57 16.10 -12.78
CA HIS A 552 7.26 15.98 -11.35
C HIS A 552 8.19 16.86 -10.52
N LEU A 553 7.72 17.21 -9.32
CA LEU A 553 8.53 17.85 -8.30
C LEU A 553 9.77 17.00 -7.99
N ALA A 554 10.93 17.64 -7.87
CA ALA A 554 12.15 16.93 -7.50
C ALA A 554 12.11 16.48 -6.03
N SER A 555 12.42 15.20 -5.77
CA SER A 555 12.61 14.68 -4.41
C SER A 555 13.98 15.03 -3.84
N ALA A 556 14.97 15.26 -4.69
CA ALA A 556 16.31 15.70 -4.33
C ALA A 556 16.78 16.81 -5.27
N VAL A 557 17.41 17.85 -4.72
CA VAL A 557 17.82 19.04 -5.48
C VAL A 557 18.89 18.73 -6.53
N GLU A 558 19.72 17.72 -6.28
CA GLU A 558 20.76 17.25 -7.20
C GLU A 558 20.18 16.65 -8.48
N SER A 559 19.00 16.02 -8.35
CA SER A 559 18.29 15.37 -9.46
C SER A 559 17.50 16.35 -10.33
N ALA A 560 17.31 17.58 -9.85
CA ALA A 560 16.55 18.60 -10.56
C ALA A 560 17.30 19.09 -11.79
N ASN A 561 16.61 19.07 -12.94
CA ASN A 561 17.10 19.64 -14.19
C ASN A 561 16.29 20.85 -14.65
N TYR A 562 15.21 21.20 -13.93
CA TYR A 562 14.40 22.39 -14.16
C TYR A 562 14.09 23.08 -12.83
N ALA A 563 13.89 24.40 -12.89
CA ALA A 563 13.42 25.18 -11.75
C ALA A 563 12.37 26.17 -12.23
N LYS A 564 11.19 26.11 -11.63
CA LYS A 564 10.08 27.02 -11.84
C LYS A 564 10.24 28.18 -10.85
N VAL A 565 10.31 29.40 -11.36
CA VAL A 565 10.50 30.63 -10.58
C VAL A 565 9.31 31.55 -10.81
N TYR A 566 8.61 31.93 -9.74
CA TYR A 566 7.62 32.99 -9.81
C TYR A 566 8.28 34.36 -9.78
N LEU A 567 7.88 35.24 -10.69
CA LEU A 567 8.29 36.63 -10.75
C LEU A 567 7.06 37.50 -10.52
N GLU A 568 7.10 38.36 -9.51
CA GLU A 568 5.95 39.18 -9.11
C GLU A 568 6.08 40.57 -9.70
N GLY A 569 5.22 40.89 -10.66
CA GLY A 569 5.02 42.25 -11.13
C GLY A 569 3.85 42.92 -10.40
N LYS A 570 3.66 44.21 -10.67
CA LYS A 570 2.65 45.04 -10.00
C LYS A 570 1.21 44.51 -10.08
N GLU A 571 0.83 43.90 -11.20
CA GLU A 571 -0.54 43.41 -11.46
C GLU A 571 -0.59 41.95 -11.92
N GLN A 572 0.57 41.28 -12.08
CA GLN A 572 0.67 39.97 -12.70
C GLN A 572 1.85 39.19 -12.13
N VAL A 573 1.63 37.90 -11.87
CA VAL A 573 2.69 36.93 -11.60
C VAL A 573 3.08 36.25 -12.91
N TYR A 574 4.38 36.19 -13.17
CA TYR A 574 4.96 35.49 -14.31
C TYR A 574 5.67 34.22 -13.83
N THR A 575 5.74 33.21 -14.68
CA THR A 575 6.54 32.00 -14.43
C THR A 575 7.74 31.99 -15.35
N LEU A 576 8.93 31.92 -14.76
CA LEU A 576 10.20 31.73 -15.45
C LEU A 576 10.70 30.30 -15.20
N ILE A 577 10.88 29.51 -16.27
CA ILE A 577 11.50 28.19 -16.17
C ILE A 577 12.99 28.33 -16.46
N LEU A 578 13.80 27.90 -15.50
CA LEU A 578 15.23 27.72 -15.68
C LEU A 578 15.53 26.25 -16.00
N THR A 579 16.43 26.02 -16.95
CA THR A 579 16.90 24.67 -17.32
C THR A 579 18.37 24.51 -16.96
N LYS A 580 18.72 23.35 -16.40
CA LYS A 580 20.10 22.99 -16.04
C LYS A 580 20.77 22.24 -17.20
N LYS A 581 21.80 22.84 -17.80
CA LYS A 581 22.63 22.23 -18.85
C LYS A 581 24.09 22.28 -18.44
N SER A 582 24.78 21.13 -18.45
CA SER A 582 26.19 21.00 -18.03
C SER A 582 26.47 21.63 -16.66
N GLY A 583 25.56 21.47 -15.70
CA GLY A 583 25.68 22.00 -14.34
C GLY A 583 25.39 23.49 -14.17
N SER A 584 24.97 24.21 -15.23
CA SER A 584 24.64 25.63 -15.19
C SER A 584 23.15 25.87 -15.49
N TRP A 585 22.54 26.80 -14.76
CA TRP A 585 21.14 27.21 -14.94
C TRP A 585 21.02 28.37 -15.91
N LYS A 586 20.00 28.33 -16.77
CA LYS A 586 19.66 29.41 -17.70
C LYS A 586 18.15 29.54 -17.85
N ALA A 587 17.66 30.77 -18.02
CA ALA A 587 16.26 31.03 -18.36
C ALA A 587 15.93 30.48 -19.74
N ASP A 588 14.87 29.68 -19.82
CA ASP A 588 14.51 28.92 -21.02
C ASP A 588 13.09 29.25 -21.50
N VAL A 589 12.13 29.35 -20.56
CA VAL A 589 10.71 29.65 -20.85
C VAL A 589 10.20 30.77 -19.96
N LEU A 590 9.33 31.63 -20.49
CA LEU A 590 8.64 32.69 -19.76
C LEU A 590 7.14 32.71 -20.10
N SER A 591 6.28 32.61 -19.09
CA SER A 591 4.82 32.59 -19.26
C SER A 591 4.09 33.54 -18.30
N LYS A 592 2.87 33.95 -18.67
CA LYS A 592 1.91 34.65 -17.80
C LYS A 592 1.03 33.69 -16.99
N GLU A 593 0.94 32.44 -17.43
CA GLU A 593 0.27 31.38 -16.70
C GLU A 593 1.22 30.81 -15.66
N GLN A 594 0.69 30.43 -14.50
CA GLN A 594 1.34 29.43 -13.66
C GLN A 594 1.36 28.15 -14.49
N VAL A 595 2.49 27.86 -15.14
CA VAL A 595 2.63 26.61 -15.90
C VAL A 595 2.55 25.50 -14.86
N PHE A 596 1.42 24.82 -14.89
CA PHE A 596 1.11 23.70 -14.04
C PHE A 596 1.25 22.44 -14.90
N VAL A 597 2.02 21.48 -14.41
CA VAL A 597 2.00 20.14 -14.97
C VAL A 597 1.56 19.21 -13.85
N PRO A 598 0.46 18.47 -14.03
CA PRO A 598 -0.07 17.62 -12.99
C PRO A 598 0.96 16.59 -12.53
N PHE A 599 0.84 16.19 -11.27
CA PHE A 599 1.32 14.91 -10.79
C PHE A 599 0.53 13.83 -11.56
N GLU A 600 1.04 13.43 -12.72
CA GLU A 600 0.59 12.24 -13.46
C GLU A 600 1.53 11.06 -13.18
#